data_AF-A0A5P0YYC6-F1
#
_entry.id   AF-A0A5P0YYC6-F1
#
_cell.length_a   1.000
_cell.length_b   1.000
_cell.length_c   1.000
_cell.angle_alpha   90.00
_cell.angle_beta   90.00
_cell.angle_gamma   90.00
#
_symmetry.space_group_name_H-M   'P 1'
#
loop_
_entity.id
_entity.type
_entity.pdbx_description
1 polymer ?
#
loop_
_entity_poly.entity_id
_entity_poly.type
_entity_poly.pdbx_seq_one_letter_code
_entity_poly.pdbx_strand_id
1 'polypeptide(L)'
;MAARARPTARRIELGHELRELRKQAGLTLEEAVEGLPLSDTKLYRVEIGLRDLRSSGDLRTLLARYHVEDEEDIERLMAIQRESSSREWWTQYKGAMPSGMPRFVGIESAAIEIQAFHPCLVLGLLQTRSYAQALYETMKPIEETTTEFIRQNVDVRMRRKEALTREEEPLRLWAVLYEPALRYIVGNSEIMREQYDEIIKLTALDHVTVQVLPQTVRGYLAVNDFSILNLGDTLPSTVQVDNAWGASSVTDTPREVGKFSRRFNALVASSLPPEDTPRFLKLLSREITE
;
A
#
# COMPACT_ATOMS: atom_id res chain seq x y z
N MET A 1 -12.91 14.52 -15.23
CA MET A 1 -11.88 15.33 -14.54
C MET A 1 -10.99 14.34 -13.82
N ALA A 2 -9.73 14.19 -14.20
CA ALA A 2 -8.83 13.25 -13.53
C ALA A 2 -8.80 13.55 -12.02
N ALA A 3 -8.97 12.54 -11.17
CA ALA A 3 -8.87 12.71 -9.73
C ALA A 3 -7.61 13.51 -9.37
N ARG A 4 -7.72 14.42 -8.38
CA ARG A 4 -6.60 15.21 -7.88
C ARG A 4 -5.42 14.27 -7.59
N ALA A 5 -4.44 14.30 -8.49
CA ALA A 5 -3.33 13.37 -8.45
C ALA A 5 -2.55 13.56 -7.14
N ARG A 6 -2.37 12.46 -6.41
CA ARG A 6 -1.76 12.52 -5.09
C ARG A 6 -0.25 12.76 -5.23
N PRO A 7 0.37 13.58 -4.35
CA PRO A 7 1.76 14.01 -4.53
C PRO A 7 2.76 12.85 -4.65
N THR A 8 2.55 11.75 -3.91
CA THR A 8 3.39 10.55 -3.98
C THR A 8 3.14 9.76 -5.26
N ALA A 9 1.90 9.70 -5.75
CA ALA A 9 1.60 9.13 -7.06
C ALA A 9 2.41 9.84 -8.15
N ARG A 10 2.37 11.18 -8.17
CA ARG A 10 3.14 12.00 -9.10
C ARG A 10 4.65 11.83 -8.95
N ARG A 11 5.14 11.62 -7.74
CA ARG A 11 6.56 11.34 -7.50
C ARG A 11 6.98 9.97 -8.04
N ILE A 12 6.15 8.96 -7.85
CA ILE A 12 6.37 7.61 -8.39
C ILE A 12 6.30 7.67 -9.91
N GLU A 13 5.34 8.40 -10.47
CA GLU A 13 5.20 8.65 -11.92
C GLU A 13 6.44 9.32 -12.50
N LEU A 14 6.87 10.45 -11.94
CA LEU A 14 8.08 11.13 -12.38
C LEU A 14 9.30 10.22 -12.26
N GLY A 15 9.45 9.52 -11.14
CA GLY A 15 10.57 8.61 -10.93
C GLY A 15 10.60 7.47 -11.95
N HIS A 16 9.44 6.89 -12.23
CA HIS A 16 9.28 5.83 -13.22
C HIS A 16 9.66 6.31 -14.62
N GLU A 17 9.12 7.44 -15.06
CA GLU A 17 9.40 8.04 -16.37
C GLU A 17 10.89 8.35 -16.53
N LEU A 18 11.51 9.00 -15.53
CA LEU A 18 12.95 9.28 -15.54
C LEU A 18 13.79 8.01 -15.62
N ARG A 19 13.40 6.96 -14.89
CA ARG A 19 14.10 5.66 -14.92
C ARG A 19 14.04 5.01 -16.30
N GLU A 20 12.88 5.04 -16.95
CA GLU A 20 12.71 4.44 -18.27
C GLU A 20 13.45 5.24 -19.35
N LEU A 21 13.34 6.57 -19.34
CA LEU A 21 14.11 7.46 -20.21
C LEU A 21 15.62 7.24 -20.06
N ARG A 22 16.12 7.15 -18.82
CA ARG A 22 17.54 6.88 -18.56
C ARG A 22 17.99 5.54 -19.15
N LYS A 23 17.19 4.48 -18.95
CA LYS A 23 17.51 3.15 -19.51
C LYS A 23 17.48 3.14 -21.03
N GLN A 24 16.52 3.83 -21.65
CA GLN A 24 16.42 3.97 -23.10
C GLN A 24 17.62 4.73 -23.67
N ALA A 25 18.10 5.76 -22.97
CA ALA A 25 19.34 6.46 -23.31
C ALA A 25 20.62 5.63 -23.03
N GLY A 26 20.50 4.44 -22.43
CA GLY A 26 21.64 3.57 -22.14
C GLY A 26 22.55 4.05 -21.00
N LEU A 27 22.10 5.00 -20.19
CA LEU A 27 22.93 5.65 -19.17
C LEU A 27 22.83 4.96 -17.80
N THR A 28 23.97 4.85 -17.13
CA THR A 28 24.04 4.54 -15.69
C THR A 28 23.57 5.73 -14.86
N LEU A 29 23.34 5.52 -13.55
CA LEU A 29 23.00 6.60 -12.63
C LEU A 29 24.14 7.62 -12.50
N GLU A 30 25.39 7.15 -12.50
CA GLU A 30 26.58 8.00 -12.39
C GLU A 30 26.73 8.91 -13.62
N GLU A 31 26.61 8.34 -14.84
CA GLU A 31 26.66 9.10 -16.09
C GLU A 31 25.49 10.09 -16.20
N ALA A 32 24.29 9.69 -15.76
CA ALA A 32 23.12 10.55 -15.79
C ALA A 32 23.31 11.82 -14.94
N VAL A 33 24.04 11.75 -13.83
CA VAL A 33 24.25 12.90 -12.92
C VAL A 33 25.60 13.61 -13.07
N GLU A 34 26.49 13.14 -13.94
CA GLU A 34 27.84 13.68 -14.07
C GLU A 34 27.86 15.20 -14.26
N GLY A 35 28.47 15.97 -13.35
CA GLY A 35 28.49 17.45 -13.48
C GLY A 35 27.18 18.17 -13.10
N LEU A 36 26.20 17.45 -12.55
CA LEU A 36 25.04 18.03 -11.86
C LEU A 36 25.32 18.13 -10.35
N PRO A 37 24.67 19.08 -9.64
CA PRO A 37 24.63 19.09 -8.16
C PRO A 37 23.87 17.89 -7.55
N LEU A 38 23.26 17.05 -8.39
CA LEU A 38 22.49 15.88 -8.03
C LEU A 38 23.45 14.68 -7.89
N SER A 39 23.36 13.90 -6.80
CA SER A 39 24.13 12.65 -6.68
C SER A 39 23.38 11.47 -7.29
N ASP A 40 24.12 10.44 -7.68
CA ASP A 40 23.64 9.15 -8.18
C ASP A 40 22.66 8.48 -7.19
N THR A 41 22.98 8.52 -5.89
CA THR A 41 22.16 8.01 -4.80
C THR A 41 20.87 8.80 -4.67
N LYS A 42 20.91 10.12 -4.90
CA LYS A 42 19.72 10.96 -4.87
C LYS A 42 18.86 10.71 -6.10
N LEU A 43 19.46 10.59 -7.29
CA LEU A 43 18.75 10.23 -8.53
C LEU A 43 18.07 8.86 -8.40
N TYR A 44 18.78 7.84 -7.89
CA TYR A 44 18.19 6.52 -7.61
C TYR A 44 16.95 6.63 -6.72
N ARG A 45 17.03 7.43 -5.63
CA ARG A 45 15.89 7.66 -4.73
C ARG A 45 14.75 8.42 -5.38
N VAL A 46 15.03 9.30 -6.35
CA VAL A 46 14.01 9.96 -7.17
C VAL A 46 13.34 8.95 -8.09
N GLU A 47 14.12 8.14 -8.80
CA GLU A 47 13.64 7.13 -9.76
C GLU A 47 12.74 6.07 -9.14
N ILE A 48 12.98 5.69 -7.88
CA ILE A 48 12.10 4.76 -7.15
C ILE A 48 10.94 5.45 -6.42
N GLY A 49 10.74 6.75 -6.65
CA GLY A 49 9.69 7.57 -6.05
C GLY A 49 9.87 7.89 -4.56
N LEU A 50 11.05 7.62 -3.98
CA LEU A 50 11.32 7.82 -2.54
C LEU A 50 11.61 9.29 -2.20
N ARG A 51 12.15 10.06 -3.15
CA ARG A 51 12.49 11.49 -2.99
C ARG A 51 11.92 12.32 -4.13
N ASP A 52 11.54 13.55 -3.81
CA ASP A 52 11.16 14.58 -4.77
C ASP A 52 12.40 15.16 -5.46
N LEU A 53 12.27 15.44 -6.76
CA LEU A 53 13.25 16.22 -7.51
C LEU A 53 12.84 17.69 -7.48
N ARG A 54 13.37 18.47 -6.52
CA ARG A 54 12.92 19.85 -6.29
C ARG A 54 13.37 20.87 -7.34
N SER A 55 14.54 20.63 -7.94
CA SER A 55 15.12 21.54 -8.92
C SER A 55 14.53 21.25 -10.30
N SER A 56 13.75 22.20 -10.83
CA SER A 56 13.28 22.13 -12.21
C SER A 56 14.44 22.22 -13.22
N GLY A 57 15.53 22.89 -12.84
CA GLY A 57 16.77 22.93 -13.62
C GLY A 57 17.41 21.55 -13.73
N ASP A 58 17.55 20.83 -12.61
CA ASP A 58 18.10 19.47 -12.60
C ASP A 58 17.25 18.55 -13.47
N LEU A 59 15.91 18.67 -13.40
CA LEU A 59 15.00 17.91 -14.26
C LEU A 59 15.25 18.21 -15.75
N ARG A 60 15.30 19.48 -16.14
CA ARG A 60 15.50 19.84 -17.56
C ARG A 60 16.84 19.35 -18.08
N THR A 61 17.89 19.38 -17.26
CA THR A 61 19.19 18.82 -17.64
C THR A 61 19.16 17.29 -17.77
N LEU A 62 18.48 16.58 -16.88
CA LEU A 62 18.31 15.12 -17.01
C LEU A 62 17.56 14.76 -18.29
N LEU A 63 16.45 15.45 -18.60
CA LEU A 63 15.68 15.22 -19.82
C LEU A 63 16.52 15.45 -21.09
N ALA A 64 17.32 16.52 -21.11
CA ALA A 64 18.25 16.78 -22.21
C ALA A 64 19.29 15.67 -22.37
N ARG A 65 19.80 15.10 -21.27
CA ARG A 65 20.74 13.94 -21.31
C ARG A 65 20.07 12.66 -21.77
N TYR A 66 18.79 12.52 -21.50
CA TYR A 66 18.00 11.37 -21.95
C TYR A 66 17.50 11.54 -23.38
N HIS A 67 17.95 12.59 -24.09
CA HIS A 67 17.57 12.90 -25.46
C HIS A 67 16.05 13.11 -25.64
N VAL A 68 15.39 13.66 -24.63
CA VAL A 68 14.00 14.12 -24.74
C VAL A 68 14.00 15.49 -25.41
N GLU A 69 13.56 15.54 -26.67
CA GLU A 69 13.53 16.76 -27.49
C GLU A 69 12.12 17.33 -27.70
N ASP A 70 11.09 16.51 -27.48
CA ASP A 70 9.69 16.94 -27.61
C ASP A 70 9.31 17.88 -26.45
N GLU A 71 8.98 19.13 -26.76
CA GLU A 71 8.62 20.13 -25.76
C GLU A 71 7.32 19.78 -25.03
N GLU A 72 6.39 19.04 -25.67
CA GLU A 72 5.17 18.58 -25.01
C GLU A 72 5.48 17.57 -23.89
N ASP A 73 6.41 16.65 -24.13
CA ASP A 73 6.87 15.70 -23.11
C ASP A 73 7.65 16.39 -21.99
N ILE A 74 8.50 17.36 -22.32
CA ILE A 74 9.24 18.14 -21.33
C ILE A 74 8.26 18.90 -20.43
N GLU A 75 7.29 19.61 -21.02
CA GLU A 75 6.30 20.38 -20.26
C GLU A 75 5.44 19.48 -19.37
N ARG A 76 5.03 18.31 -19.88
CA ARG A 76 4.30 17.29 -19.12
C ARG A 76 5.09 16.83 -17.89
N LEU A 77 6.35 16.44 -18.05
CA LEU A 77 7.20 15.97 -16.94
C LEU A 77 7.50 17.09 -15.93
N MET A 78 7.67 18.32 -16.40
CA MET A 78 7.79 19.48 -15.53
C MET A 78 6.52 19.75 -14.73
N ALA A 79 5.33 19.51 -15.29
CA ALA A 79 4.07 19.62 -14.57
C ALA A 79 3.95 18.57 -13.45
N ILE A 80 4.29 17.31 -13.77
CA ILE A 80 4.32 16.21 -12.79
C ILE A 80 5.27 16.53 -11.63
N GLN A 81 6.45 17.09 -11.92
CA GLN A 81 7.43 17.50 -10.90
C GLN A 81 6.89 18.57 -9.94
N ARG A 82 6.19 19.58 -10.48
CA ARG A 82 5.55 20.62 -9.67
C ARG A 82 4.49 20.03 -8.74
N GLU A 83 3.66 19.13 -9.24
CA GLU A 83 2.60 18.48 -8.45
C GLU A 83 3.17 17.53 -7.37
N SER A 84 4.28 16.83 -7.67
CA SER A 84 4.94 15.88 -6.75
C SER A 84 5.58 16.50 -5.50
N SER A 85 5.75 17.83 -5.52
CA SER A 85 6.40 18.61 -4.46
C SER A 85 5.44 19.04 -3.34
N SER A 86 4.14 18.76 -3.47
CA SER A 86 3.13 19.13 -2.49
C SER A 86 3.11 18.20 -1.26
N ARG A 87 2.60 18.72 -0.13
CA ARG A 87 2.74 18.07 1.18
C ARG A 87 1.64 17.04 1.40
N GLU A 88 2.05 15.79 1.61
CA GLU A 88 1.15 14.66 1.88
C GLU A 88 0.57 14.71 3.30
N TRP A 89 -0.67 14.22 3.47
CA TRP A 89 -1.35 14.19 4.77
C TRP A 89 -0.59 13.33 5.80
N TRP A 90 0.05 12.25 5.35
CA TRP A 90 0.75 11.30 6.21
C TRP A 90 2.13 11.81 6.66
N THR A 91 2.62 12.91 6.10
CA THR A 91 3.94 13.47 6.42
C THR A 91 4.10 13.79 7.89
N GLN A 92 3.02 14.19 8.56
CA GLN A 92 3.00 14.50 10.00
C GLN A 92 3.18 13.25 10.89
N TYR A 93 2.91 12.05 10.35
CA TYR A 93 3.01 10.78 11.08
C TYR A 93 4.28 9.99 10.74
N LYS A 94 5.22 10.56 9.97
CA LYS A 94 6.46 9.87 9.55
C LYS A 94 7.27 9.31 10.72
N GLY A 95 7.33 10.03 11.84
CA GLY A 95 8.06 9.58 13.03
C GLY A 95 7.40 8.44 13.80
N ALA A 96 6.11 8.16 13.53
CA ALA A 96 5.34 7.09 14.14
C ALA A 96 5.28 5.84 13.28
N MET A 97 5.76 5.90 12.03
CA MET A 97 5.61 4.82 11.08
C MET A 97 6.87 3.94 11.04
N PRO A 98 6.72 2.60 10.98
CA PRO A 98 7.84 1.71 10.76
C PRO A 98 8.62 2.03 9.47
N SER A 99 9.84 1.52 9.37
CA SER A 99 10.66 1.70 8.17
C SER A 99 9.92 1.19 6.92
N GLY A 100 9.99 1.95 5.82
CA GLY A 100 9.31 1.63 4.56
C GLY A 100 7.81 1.95 4.53
N MET A 101 7.14 2.02 5.68
CA MET A 101 5.70 2.30 5.77
C MET A 101 5.29 3.64 5.14
N PRO A 102 6.03 4.77 5.28
CA PRO A 102 5.64 6.01 4.63
C PRO A 102 5.69 5.92 3.09
N ARG A 103 6.61 5.12 2.54
CA ARG A 103 6.67 4.86 1.10
C ARG A 103 5.44 4.05 0.67
N PHE A 104 5.13 2.99 1.41
CA PHE A 104 3.95 2.17 1.14
C PHE A 104 2.66 2.99 1.22
N VAL A 105 2.43 3.79 2.27
CA VAL A 105 1.22 4.65 2.38
C VAL A 105 1.11 5.62 1.20
N GLY A 106 2.24 6.14 0.72
CA GLY A 106 2.29 6.93 -0.50
C GLY A 106 1.81 6.16 -1.74
N ILE A 107 2.29 4.95 -1.95
CA ILE A 107 1.88 4.06 -3.07
C ILE A 107 0.43 3.63 -2.91
N GLU A 108 0.01 3.22 -1.71
CA GLU A 108 -1.37 2.88 -1.35
C GLU A 108 -2.32 4.01 -1.69
N SER A 109 -1.91 5.25 -1.42
CA SER A 109 -2.73 6.40 -1.76
C SER A 109 -2.96 6.52 -3.28
N ALA A 110 -2.02 6.09 -4.11
CA ALA A 110 -2.11 6.15 -5.56
C ALA A 110 -2.90 4.96 -6.16
N ALA A 111 -3.16 3.92 -5.39
CA ALA A 111 -3.78 2.70 -5.89
C ALA A 111 -5.25 2.90 -6.25
N ILE A 112 -5.65 2.34 -7.39
CA ILE A 112 -7.05 2.23 -7.80
C ILE A 112 -7.66 0.90 -7.37
N GLU A 113 -6.83 -0.14 -7.21
CA GLU A 113 -7.22 -1.45 -6.71
C GLU A 113 -6.11 -2.04 -5.83
N ILE A 114 -6.50 -2.69 -4.74
CA ILE A 114 -5.60 -3.48 -3.88
C ILE A 114 -6.12 -4.90 -3.75
N GLN A 115 -5.24 -5.85 -3.99
CA GLN A 115 -5.44 -7.27 -3.68
C GLN A 115 -4.54 -7.63 -2.51
N ALA A 116 -5.09 -8.14 -1.41
CA ALA A 116 -4.31 -8.36 -0.18
C ALA A 116 -4.60 -9.72 0.43
N PHE A 117 -3.55 -10.36 0.96
CA PHE A 117 -3.67 -11.57 1.76
C PHE A 117 -3.11 -11.33 3.16
N HIS A 118 -3.89 -11.72 4.18
CA HIS A 118 -3.51 -11.57 5.57
C HIS A 118 -3.70 -12.89 6.34
N PRO A 119 -2.61 -13.61 6.65
CA PRO A 119 -2.63 -14.90 7.35
C PRO A 119 -2.85 -14.79 8.87
N CYS A 120 -2.38 -13.71 9.51
CA CYS A 120 -2.25 -13.67 10.98
C CYS A 120 -3.15 -12.65 11.67
N LEU A 121 -3.44 -11.51 11.03
CA LEU A 121 -4.22 -10.41 11.60
C LEU A 121 -5.16 -9.84 10.55
N VAL A 122 -6.32 -9.30 10.95
CA VAL A 122 -7.21 -8.61 10.01
C VAL A 122 -6.47 -7.50 9.27
N LEU A 123 -6.64 -7.40 7.94
CA LEU A 123 -6.07 -6.33 7.12
C LEU A 123 -6.39 -4.96 7.70
N GLY A 124 -5.39 -4.09 7.83
CA GLY A 124 -5.52 -2.76 8.46
C GLY A 124 -6.63 -1.87 7.89
N LEU A 125 -6.93 -1.97 6.58
CA LEU A 125 -8.02 -1.22 5.94
C LEU A 125 -9.42 -1.71 6.35
N LEU A 126 -9.53 -2.94 6.86
CA LEU A 126 -10.78 -3.53 7.35
C LEU A 126 -10.97 -3.35 8.86
N GLN A 127 -9.93 -2.90 9.58
CA GLN A 127 -9.96 -2.83 11.04
C GLN A 127 -10.89 -1.72 11.56
N THR A 128 -11.50 -1.92 12.73
CA THR A 128 -12.12 -0.85 13.52
C THR A 128 -11.06 -0.10 14.33
N ARG A 129 -11.44 1.06 14.88
CA ARG A 129 -10.57 1.81 15.78
C ARG A 129 -10.26 1.00 17.04
N SER A 130 -11.27 0.36 17.63
CA SER A 130 -11.15 -0.46 18.85
C SER A 130 -10.21 -1.64 18.63
N TYR A 131 -10.34 -2.35 17.51
CA TYR A 131 -9.45 -3.46 17.14
C TYR A 131 -8.01 -2.98 16.98
N ALA A 132 -7.80 -1.91 16.19
CA ALA A 132 -6.47 -1.37 15.95
C ALA A 132 -5.79 -0.91 17.24
N GLN A 133 -6.54 -0.25 18.14
CA GLN A 133 -6.03 0.20 19.43
C GLN A 133 -5.69 -0.96 20.35
N ALA A 134 -6.57 -1.94 20.48
CA ALA A 134 -6.32 -3.13 21.30
C ALA A 134 -5.09 -3.90 20.83
N LEU A 135 -4.95 -4.09 19.51
CA LEU A 135 -3.78 -4.75 18.92
C LEU A 135 -2.46 -4.06 19.31
N TYR A 136 -2.40 -2.73 19.14
CA TYR A 136 -1.19 -1.98 19.49
C TYR A 136 -0.92 -1.95 20.99
N GLU A 137 -1.94 -1.86 21.84
CA GLU A 137 -1.75 -1.94 23.29
C GLU A 137 -1.20 -3.32 23.72
N THR A 138 -1.64 -4.41 23.08
CA THR A 138 -1.07 -5.75 23.30
C THR A 138 0.40 -5.83 22.89
N MET A 139 0.77 -5.20 21.76
CA MET A 139 2.15 -5.20 21.25
C MET A 139 3.08 -4.26 22.02
N LYS A 140 2.54 -3.23 22.67
CA LYS A 140 3.29 -2.14 23.31
C LYS A 140 4.46 -2.58 24.19
N PRO A 141 4.29 -3.51 25.16
CA PRO A 141 5.41 -3.93 26.01
C PRO A 141 6.44 -4.82 25.29
N ILE A 142 6.07 -5.48 24.19
CA ILE A 142 6.96 -6.37 23.43
C ILE A 142 7.81 -5.56 22.44
N GLU A 143 7.17 -4.61 21.75
CA GLU A 143 7.77 -3.77 20.71
C GLU A 143 8.38 -2.48 21.28
N GLU A 144 8.35 -2.31 22.61
CA GLU A 144 8.89 -1.14 23.34
C GLU A 144 8.36 0.21 22.81
N THR A 145 7.06 0.28 22.50
CA THR A 145 6.44 1.48 21.94
C THR A 145 5.73 2.36 22.99
N THR A 146 5.46 3.62 22.64
CA THR A 146 4.84 4.61 23.53
C THR A 146 3.34 4.73 23.29
N THR A 147 2.56 5.20 24.27
CA THR A 147 1.12 5.48 24.08
C THR A 147 0.87 6.50 22.96
N GLU A 148 1.77 7.47 22.77
CA GLU A 148 1.68 8.43 21.68
C GLU A 148 1.89 7.76 20.32
N PHE A 149 2.85 6.84 20.21
CA PHE A 149 3.05 6.01 19.02
C PHE A 149 1.77 5.23 18.65
N ILE A 150 1.11 4.65 19.65
CA ILE A 150 -0.15 3.91 19.44
C ILE A 150 -1.22 4.83 18.88
N ARG A 151 -1.48 5.98 19.53
CA ARG A 151 -2.49 6.94 19.08
C ARG A 151 -2.27 7.34 17.62
N GLN A 152 -1.04 7.71 17.29
CA GLN A 152 -0.67 8.14 15.93
C GLN A 152 -0.87 7.03 14.90
N ASN A 153 -0.50 5.78 15.21
CA ASN A 153 -0.67 4.66 14.28
C ASN A 153 -2.14 4.23 14.11
N VAL A 154 -2.96 4.32 15.16
CA VAL A 154 -4.40 4.11 15.06
C VAL A 154 -5.01 5.18 14.15
N ASP A 155 -4.64 6.44 14.31
CA ASP A 155 -5.14 7.53 13.48
C ASP A 155 -4.71 7.39 12.01
N VAL A 156 -3.45 7.03 11.74
CA VAL A 156 -2.98 6.72 10.38
C VAL A 156 -3.81 5.60 9.76
N ARG A 157 -4.09 4.53 10.50
CA ARG A 157 -4.87 3.40 9.98
C ARG A 157 -6.31 3.77 9.68
N MET A 158 -6.96 4.52 10.56
CA MET A 158 -8.33 5.01 10.32
C MET A 158 -8.36 5.96 9.12
N ARG A 159 -7.35 6.84 8.97
CA ARG A 159 -7.26 7.76 7.84
C ARG A 159 -7.04 7.03 6.51
N ARG A 160 -6.28 5.94 6.49
CA ARG A 160 -6.09 5.07 5.32
C ARG A 160 -7.40 4.37 4.93
N LYS A 161 -8.16 3.88 5.91
CA LYS A 161 -9.44 3.21 5.71
C LYS A 161 -10.49 4.08 5.00
N GLU A 162 -10.44 5.41 5.16
CA GLU A 162 -11.31 6.34 4.43
C GLU A 162 -11.20 6.20 2.91
N ALA A 163 -10.10 5.64 2.37
CA ALA A 163 -9.96 5.36 0.94
C ALA A 163 -11.04 4.39 0.41
N LEU A 164 -11.60 3.51 1.24
CA LEU A 164 -12.68 2.59 0.89
C LEU A 164 -14.06 3.25 0.82
N THR A 165 -14.24 4.39 1.50
CA THR A 165 -15.57 5.01 1.70
C THR A 165 -15.68 6.42 1.11
N ARG A 166 -14.62 6.93 0.48
CA ARG A 166 -14.67 8.19 -0.26
C ARG A 166 -15.65 8.12 -1.42
N GLU A 167 -16.31 9.23 -1.71
CA GLU A 167 -17.32 9.34 -2.78
C GLU A 167 -16.69 9.25 -4.17
N GLU A 168 -15.57 9.96 -4.38
CA GLU A 168 -14.88 9.98 -5.67
C GLU A 168 -13.83 8.88 -5.77
N GLU A 169 -13.97 8.04 -6.80
CA GLU A 169 -13.07 6.95 -7.16
C GLU A 169 -12.66 6.09 -5.94
N PRO A 170 -13.62 5.46 -5.22
CA PRO A 170 -13.27 4.67 -4.05
C PRO A 170 -12.26 3.57 -4.40
N LEU A 171 -11.38 3.29 -3.45
CA LEU A 171 -10.38 2.23 -3.60
C LEU A 171 -11.07 0.88 -3.75
N ARG A 172 -10.85 0.18 -4.86
CA ARG A 172 -11.32 -1.20 -5.04
C ARG A 172 -10.45 -2.13 -4.18
N LEU A 173 -11.07 -2.97 -3.35
CA LEU A 173 -10.35 -3.87 -2.45
C LEU A 173 -10.80 -5.31 -2.68
N TRP A 174 -9.84 -6.21 -2.85
CA TRP A 174 -10.06 -7.65 -2.76
C TRP A 174 -9.13 -8.25 -1.69
N ALA A 175 -9.68 -8.52 -0.51
CA ALA A 175 -8.94 -9.10 0.59
C ALA A 175 -9.25 -10.60 0.74
N VAL A 176 -8.21 -11.41 0.93
CA VAL A 176 -8.31 -12.78 1.41
C VAL A 176 -7.78 -12.82 2.85
N LEU A 177 -8.67 -13.12 3.79
CA LEU A 177 -8.31 -13.29 5.20
C LEU A 177 -8.21 -14.78 5.51
N TYR A 178 -7.10 -15.22 6.07
CA TYR A 178 -7.00 -16.58 6.57
C TYR A 178 -7.82 -16.72 7.86
N GLU A 179 -8.55 -17.82 8.01
CA GLU A 179 -9.43 -18.04 9.17
C GLU A 179 -8.74 -17.80 10.54
N PRO A 180 -7.48 -18.22 10.79
CA PRO A 180 -6.75 -17.85 12.00
C PRO A 180 -6.63 -16.35 12.26
N ALA A 181 -6.52 -15.50 11.23
CA ALA A 181 -6.51 -14.05 11.40
C ALA A 181 -7.83 -13.50 11.95
N LEU A 182 -8.94 -14.20 11.70
CA LEU A 182 -10.25 -13.87 12.25
C LEU A 182 -10.45 -14.49 13.64
N ARG A 183 -9.84 -15.65 13.92
CA ARG A 183 -9.99 -16.33 15.21
C ARG A 183 -9.05 -15.83 16.31
N TYR A 184 -7.95 -15.17 15.97
CA TYR A 184 -7.05 -14.57 16.95
C TYR A 184 -7.77 -13.43 17.69
N ILE A 185 -8.01 -13.62 18.99
CA ILE A 185 -8.76 -12.66 19.81
C ILE A 185 -7.89 -11.45 20.12
N VAL A 186 -8.21 -10.33 19.48
CA VAL A 186 -7.59 -9.03 19.75
C VAL A 186 -8.47 -8.24 20.72
N GLY A 187 -7.89 -7.88 21.86
CA GLY A 187 -8.64 -7.21 22.94
C GLY A 187 -9.58 -8.17 23.64
N ASN A 188 -10.87 -8.10 23.33
CA ASN A 188 -11.91 -8.90 23.98
C ASN A 188 -13.01 -9.30 22.99
N SER A 189 -14.00 -10.06 23.49
CA SER A 189 -15.10 -10.57 22.68
C SER A 189 -15.94 -9.46 22.04
N GLU A 190 -16.20 -8.35 22.74
CA GLU A 190 -16.95 -7.20 22.22
C GLU A 190 -16.24 -6.54 21.04
N ILE A 191 -14.93 -6.29 21.17
CA ILE A 191 -14.09 -5.70 20.11
C ILE A 191 -14.07 -6.61 18.87
N MET A 192 -14.00 -7.93 19.06
CA MET A 192 -14.02 -8.87 17.95
C MET A 192 -15.38 -8.90 17.24
N ARG A 193 -16.49 -8.81 17.98
CA ARG A 193 -17.83 -8.71 17.37
C ARG A 193 -17.99 -7.41 16.57
N GLU A 194 -17.56 -6.29 17.13
CA GLU A 194 -17.50 -5.00 16.41
C GLU A 194 -16.68 -5.12 15.11
N GLN A 195 -15.52 -5.79 15.19
CA GLN A 195 -14.65 -6.00 14.03
C GLN A 195 -15.32 -6.84 12.93
N TYR A 196 -16.06 -7.89 13.31
CA TYR A 196 -16.79 -8.70 12.35
C TYR A 196 -17.93 -7.93 11.68
N ASP A 197 -18.70 -7.17 12.46
CA ASP A 197 -19.79 -6.34 11.94
C ASP A 197 -19.27 -5.28 10.97
N GLU A 198 -18.10 -4.70 11.24
CA GLU A 198 -17.47 -3.74 10.34
C GLU A 198 -17.02 -4.38 9.02
N ILE A 199 -16.46 -5.59 9.04
CA ILE A 199 -16.12 -6.31 7.80
C ILE A 199 -17.39 -6.59 6.99
N ILE A 200 -18.46 -7.07 7.65
CA ILE A 200 -19.77 -7.33 7.01
C ILE A 200 -20.30 -6.05 6.35
N LYS A 201 -20.25 -4.92 7.06
CA LYS A 201 -20.67 -3.63 6.53
C LYS A 201 -19.85 -3.21 5.32
N LEU A 202 -18.53 -3.37 5.35
CA LEU A 202 -17.66 -3.02 4.23
C LEU A 202 -17.91 -3.91 3.01
N THR A 203 -18.20 -5.20 3.20
CA THR A 203 -18.55 -6.11 2.09
C THR A 203 -19.87 -5.77 1.40
N ALA A 204 -20.68 -4.86 1.95
CA ALA A 204 -21.87 -4.35 1.28
C ALA A 204 -21.57 -3.26 0.23
N LEU A 205 -20.31 -2.82 0.12
CA LEU A 205 -19.86 -1.90 -0.92
C LEU A 205 -19.47 -2.71 -2.18
N ASP A 206 -19.99 -2.31 -3.35
CA ASP A 206 -19.79 -3.03 -4.61
C ASP A 206 -18.31 -3.19 -5.02
N HIS A 207 -17.43 -2.31 -4.53
CA HIS A 207 -15.99 -2.31 -4.79
C HIS A 207 -15.15 -3.00 -3.71
N VAL A 208 -15.76 -3.62 -2.70
CA VAL A 208 -15.06 -4.32 -1.61
C VAL A 208 -15.44 -5.79 -1.59
N THR A 209 -14.48 -6.64 -1.92
CA THR A 209 -14.58 -8.10 -1.81
C THR A 209 -13.71 -8.59 -0.65
N VAL A 210 -14.31 -9.32 0.29
CA VAL A 210 -13.57 -10.04 1.33
C VAL A 210 -13.91 -11.52 1.23
N GLN A 211 -12.90 -12.36 1.12
CA GLN A 211 -13.03 -13.81 1.15
C GLN A 211 -12.30 -14.39 2.35
N VAL A 212 -12.84 -15.47 2.89
CA VAL A 212 -12.20 -16.22 3.97
C VAL A 212 -11.52 -17.45 3.39
N LEU A 213 -10.24 -17.62 3.67
CA LEU A 213 -9.51 -18.87 3.42
C LEU A 213 -9.67 -19.78 4.65
N PRO A 214 -10.39 -20.90 4.56
CA PRO A 214 -10.59 -21.79 5.71
C PRO A 214 -9.29 -22.47 6.16
N GLN A 215 -9.17 -22.76 7.45
CA GLN A 215 -8.01 -23.50 7.99
C GLN A 215 -7.94 -24.95 7.50
N THR A 216 -9.04 -25.47 6.97
CA THR A 216 -9.13 -26.83 6.41
C THR A 216 -8.58 -26.93 4.99
N VAL A 217 -8.12 -25.82 4.41
CA VAL A 217 -7.57 -25.77 3.06
C VAL A 217 -6.35 -26.70 2.92
N ARG A 218 -6.29 -27.44 1.82
CA ARG A 218 -5.16 -28.33 1.47
C ARG A 218 -4.35 -27.84 0.26
N GLY A 219 -4.44 -26.53 -0.01
CA GLY A 219 -3.86 -25.87 -1.17
C GLY A 219 -2.63 -25.02 -0.82
N TYR A 220 -2.29 -24.10 -1.73
CA TYR A 220 -1.22 -23.13 -1.51
C TYR A 220 -1.57 -22.18 -0.36
N LEU A 221 -0.65 -21.99 0.57
CA LEU A 221 -0.75 -21.00 1.65
C LEU A 221 0.47 -20.08 1.60
N ALA A 222 0.24 -18.77 1.53
CA ALA A 222 1.29 -17.78 1.73
C ALA A 222 1.54 -17.59 3.23
N VAL A 223 2.80 -17.37 3.61
CA VAL A 223 3.20 -17.24 5.03
C VAL A 223 3.19 -15.79 5.50
N ASN A 224 3.44 -14.84 4.60
CA ASN A 224 3.56 -13.43 4.92
C ASN A 224 2.36 -12.65 4.39
N ASP A 225 2.01 -11.60 5.10
CA ASP A 225 1.13 -10.53 4.65
C ASP A 225 1.69 -9.92 3.37
N PHE A 226 0.84 -9.74 2.36
CA PHE A 226 1.22 -9.02 1.14
C PHE A 226 0.03 -8.29 0.53
N SER A 227 0.35 -7.20 -0.17
CA SER A 227 -0.60 -6.44 -0.97
C SER A 227 -0.06 -6.25 -2.39
N ILE A 228 -0.91 -6.41 -3.39
CA ILE A 228 -0.66 -6.05 -4.78
C ILE A 228 -1.47 -4.78 -5.05
N LEU A 229 -0.77 -3.71 -5.40
CA LEU A 229 -1.32 -2.39 -5.62
C LEU A 229 -1.34 -2.12 -7.12
N ASN A 230 -2.52 -2.03 -7.69
CA ASN A 230 -2.72 -1.57 -9.06
C ASN A 230 -2.79 -0.04 -9.07
N LEU A 231 -1.89 0.58 -9.83
CA LEU A 231 -1.73 2.03 -9.93
C LEU A 231 -2.35 2.61 -11.20
N GLY A 232 -3.17 1.84 -11.92
CA GLY A 232 -3.73 2.21 -13.22
C GLY A 232 -2.82 1.86 -14.39
N ASP A 233 -3.15 2.37 -15.56
CA ASP A 233 -2.47 2.00 -16.81
C ASP A 233 -1.11 2.70 -16.99
N THR A 234 -0.88 3.79 -16.27
CA THR A 234 0.32 4.62 -16.42
C THR A 234 1.48 4.20 -15.53
N LEU A 235 1.22 3.44 -14.47
CA LEU A 235 2.22 3.05 -13.48
C LEU A 235 2.25 1.53 -13.28
N PRO A 236 3.44 0.94 -13.12
CA PRO A 236 3.53 -0.49 -12.87
C PRO A 236 2.85 -0.85 -11.56
N SER A 237 2.12 -1.95 -11.56
CA SER A 237 1.61 -2.55 -10.33
C SER A 237 2.76 -2.84 -9.37
N THR A 238 2.53 -2.61 -8.08
CA THR A 238 3.55 -2.74 -7.05
C THR A 238 3.11 -3.78 -6.03
N VAL A 239 4.04 -4.63 -5.59
CA VAL A 239 3.83 -5.53 -4.46
C VAL A 239 4.42 -4.91 -3.21
N GLN A 240 3.69 -4.95 -2.11
CA GLN A 240 4.20 -4.74 -0.76
C GLN A 240 4.17 -6.04 0.03
N VAL A 241 5.21 -6.27 0.84
CA VAL A 241 5.33 -7.40 1.76
C VAL A 241 5.92 -6.87 3.07
N ASP A 242 5.38 -7.30 4.21
CA ASP A 242 6.00 -7.03 5.50
C ASP A 242 7.12 -8.05 5.77
N ASN A 243 8.24 -7.57 6.30
CA ASN A 243 9.37 -8.43 6.65
C ASN A 243 9.43 -8.66 8.17
N ALA A 244 10.25 -9.64 8.57
CA ALA A 244 10.38 -10.05 9.97
C ALA A 244 10.92 -8.96 10.92
N TRP A 245 11.44 -7.85 10.39
CA TRP A 245 11.90 -6.69 11.16
C TRP A 245 10.83 -5.60 11.29
N GLY A 246 9.57 -5.90 10.93
CA GLY A 246 8.47 -4.94 10.97
C GLY A 246 8.58 -3.84 9.92
N ALA A 247 9.41 -4.02 8.89
CA ALA A 247 9.57 -3.06 7.81
C ALA A 247 8.80 -3.50 6.56
N SER A 248 8.17 -2.53 5.89
CA SER A 248 7.44 -2.78 4.65
C SER A 248 8.39 -2.68 3.46
N SER A 249 8.49 -3.76 2.70
CA SER A 249 9.28 -3.84 1.47
C SER A 249 8.35 -3.74 0.27
N VAL A 250 8.74 -2.98 -0.76
CA VAL A 250 7.93 -2.84 -1.98
C VAL A 250 8.75 -3.03 -3.25
N THR A 251 8.16 -3.68 -4.25
CA THR A 251 8.78 -3.97 -5.55
C THR A 251 7.75 -3.85 -6.69
N ASP A 252 8.17 -3.20 -7.77
CA ASP A 252 7.41 -3.03 -9.02
C ASP A 252 7.94 -3.95 -10.13
N THR A 253 8.84 -4.89 -9.80
CA THR A 253 9.46 -5.77 -10.80
C THR A 253 8.42 -6.73 -11.40
N PRO A 254 8.23 -6.78 -12.74
CA PRO A 254 7.17 -7.60 -13.36
C PRO A 254 7.22 -9.08 -12.97
N ARG A 255 8.42 -9.64 -12.79
CA ARG A 255 8.63 -11.02 -12.33
C ARG A 255 8.03 -11.25 -10.94
N GLU A 256 8.29 -10.35 -9.99
CA GLU A 256 7.78 -10.48 -8.62
C GLU A 256 6.28 -10.18 -8.57
N VAL A 257 5.81 -9.13 -9.25
CA VAL A 257 4.37 -8.82 -9.37
C VAL A 257 3.61 -10.03 -9.89
N GLY A 258 4.02 -10.60 -11.03
CA GLY A 258 3.35 -11.78 -11.61
C GLY A 258 3.42 -13.02 -10.71
N LYS A 259 4.48 -13.18 -9.91
CA LYS A 259 4.57 -14.25 -8.91
C LYS A 259 3.54 -14.05 -7.79
N PHE A 260 3.40 -12.84 -7.26
CA PHE A 260 2.40 -12.54 -6.23
C PHE A 260 0.98 -12.59 -6.77
N SER A 261 0.71 -12.18 -8.01
CA SER A 261 -0.60 -12.36 -8.64
C SER A 261 -0.99 -13.84 -8.72
N ARG A 262 -0.06 -14.74 -9.10
CA ARG A 262 -0.32 -16.19 -9.09
C ARG A 262 -0.58 -16.73 -7.66
N ARG A 263 0.14 -16.21 -6.66
CA ARG A 263 -0.10 -16.56 -5.25
C ARG A 263 -1.51 -16.15 -4.81
N PHE A 264 -1.90 -14.91 -5.10
CA PHE A 264 -3.23 -14.39 -4.77
C PHE A 264 -4.34 -15.20 -5.44
N ASN A 265 -4.20 -15.50 -6.74
CA ASN A 265 -5.18 -16.30 -7.46
C ASN A 265 -5.32 -17.72 -6.89
N ALA A 266 -4.22 -18.35 -6.45
CA ALA A 266 -4.28 -19.67 -5.82
C ALA A 266 -4.99 -19.64 -4.46
N LEU A 267 -4.84 -18.56 -3.69
CA LEU A 267 -5.53 -18.35 -2.41
C LEU A 267 -7.03 -18.14 -2.65
N VAL A 268 -7.39 -17.24 -3.57
CA VAL A 268 -8.78 -16.99 -3.99
C VAL A 268 -9.47 -18.28 -4.42
N ALA A 269 -8.82 -19.09 -5.25
CA ALA A 269 -9.39 -20.35 -5.74
C ALA A 269 -9.70 -21.36 -4.62
N SER A 270 -9.09 -21.19 -3.45
CA SER A 270 -9.26 -22.06 -2.29
C SER A 270 -10.07 -21.43 -1.16
N SER A 271 -10.50 -20.19 -1.32
CA SER A 271 -11.30 -19.45 -0.36
C SER A 271 -12.80 -19.72 -0.53
N LEU A 272 -13.57 -19.42 0.52
CA LEU A 272 -15.03 -19.40 0.43
C LEU A 272 -15.49 -18.36 -0.61
N PRO A 273 -16.65 -18.60 -1.27
CA PRO A 273 -17.28 -17.58 -2.08
C PRO A 273 -17.49 -16.28 -1.28
N PRO A 274 -17.29 -15.08 -1.88
CA PRO A 274 -17.45 -13.81 -1.17
C PRO A 274 -18.78 -13.66 -0.41
N GLU A 275 -19.88 -14.16 -0.99
CA GLU A 275 -21.23 -14.14 -0.43
C GLU A 275 -21.35 -14.94 0.89
N ASP A 276 -20.44 -15.88 1.13
CA ASP A 276 -20.40 -16.68 2.35
C ASP A 276 -19.65 -16.00 3.50
N THR A 277 -18.85 -14.97 3.22
CA THR A 277 -18.08 -14.25 4.23
C THR A 277 -18.97 -13.70 5.36
N PRO A 278 -20.09 -13.00 5.11
CA PRO A 278 -20.95 -12.51 6.19
C PRO A 278 -21.54 -13.62 7.06
N ARG A 279 -21.89 -14.76 6.44
CA ARG A 279 -22.40 -15.93 7.17
C ARG A 279 -21.31 -16.51 8.07
N PHE A 280 -20.09 -16.66 7.56
CA PHE A 280 -18.95 -17.15 8.31
C PHE A 280 -18.63 -16.25 9.53
N LEU A 281 -18.58 -14.93 9.33
CA LEU A 281 -18.30 -13.98 10.42
C LEU A 281 -19.39 -13.97 11.50
N LYS A 282 -20.67 -14.13 11.12
CA LYS A 282 -21.77 -14.29 12.08
C LYS A 282 -21.67 -15.57 12.91
N LEU A 283 -21.12 -16.66 12.34
CA LEU A 283 -20.84 -17.88 13.09
C LEU A 283 -19.72 -17.64 14.11
N LEU A 284 -18.60 -17.04 13.69
CA LEU A 284 -17.51 -16.69 14.61
C LEU A 284 -17.98 -15.79 15.76
N SER A 285 -18.81 -14.79 15.47
CA SER A 285 -19.39 -13.88 16.47
C SER A 285 -20.15 -14.61 17.60
N ARG A 286 -20.81 -15.73 17.27
CA ARG A 286 -21.54 -16.59 18.23
C ARG A 286 -20.62 -17.57 18.98
N GLU A 287 -19.55 -18.02 18.34
CA GLU A 287 -18.56 -18.92 18.95
C GLU A 287 -17.68 -18.21 19.99
N ILE A 288 -17.42 -16.91 19.80
CA ILE A 288 -16.66 -16.12 20.76
C ILE A 288 -17.40 -16.05 22.09
N THR A 289 -16.77 -16.62 23.11
CA THR A 289 -17.19 -16.58 24.52
C THR A 289 -16.38 -15.50 25.27
N GLU A 290 -16.92 -14.96 26.36
CA GLU A 290 -16.25 -13.97 27.23
C GLU A 290 -14.99 -14.50 27.92
#